data_AF-A0A3D0TUZ2-F1
#
_entry.id   AF-A0A3D0TUZ2-F1
#
_cell.length_a   1.000
_cell.length_b   1.000
_cell.length_c   1.000
_cell.angle_alpha   90.00
_cell.angle_beta   90.00
_cell.angle_gamma   90.00
#
_symmetry.space_group_name_H-M   'P 1'
#
loop_
_entity.id
_entity.type
_entity.pdbx_description
1 polymer ?
#
loop_
_entity_poly.entity_id
_entity_poly.type
_entity_poly.pdbx_seq_one_letter_code
_entity_poly.pdbx_strand_id
1 'polypeptide(L)' 'RAAARAAGADPAAVHEAPTIAAGIEHAVAGVGADGLVLVTGSLYVVSEARAHLGINRR' A
#
# COMPACT_ATOMS: atom_id res chain seq x y z
N ARG A 1 -3.09 8.01 -7.91
CA ARG A 1 -4.27 8.15 -8.81
C ARG A 1 -4.07 7.63 -10.25
N ALA A 2 -2.98 7.91 -10.98
CA ALA A 2 -2.85 7.51 -12.39
C ALA A 2 -2.97 5.99 -12.62
N ALA A 3 -2.27 5.18 -11.82
CA ALA A 3 -2.37 3.71 -11.87
C ALA A 3 -3.78 3.19 -11.53
N ALA A 4 -4.42 3.73 -10.48
CA ALA A 4 -5.78 3.35 -10.09
C ALA A 4 -6.81 3.65 -11.20
N ARG A 5 -6.69 4.81 -11.87
CA ARG A 5 -7.53 5.14 -13.03
C ARG A 5 -7.31 4.19 -14.21
N ALA A 6 -6.05 3.88 -14.52
CA ALA A 6 -5.72 2.94 -15.59
C ALA A 6 -6.27 1.52 -15.31
N ALA A 7 -6.38 1.15 -14.03
CA ALA A 7 -6.96 -0.11 -13.58
C ALA A 7 -8.51 -0.08 -13.51
N GLY A 8 -9.16 1.03 -13.84
CA GLY A 8 -10.62 1.17 -13.76
C GLY A 8 -11.17 1.19 -12.32
N ALA A 9 -10.35 1.55 -11.34
CA ALA A 9 -10.79 1.64 -9.95
C ALA A 9 -11.82 2.77 -9.76
N ASP A 10 -12.84 2.51 -8.94
CA ASP A 10 -13.75 3.55 -8.47
C ASP A 10 -12.94 4.69 -7.81
N PRO A 11 -13.04 5.94 -8.29
CA PRO A 11 -12.34 7.07 -7.69
C PRO A 11 -12.63 7.26 -6.20
N ALA A 12 -13.82 6.88 -5.73
CA ALA A 12 -14.18 6.96 -4.31
C ALA A 12 -13.44 5.93 -3.44
N ALA A 13 -12.95 4.84 -4.04
CA ALA A 13 -12.13 3.82 -3.38
C ALA A 13 -10.62 4.13 -3.42
N VAL A 14 -10.22 5.28 -3.98
CA VAL A 14 -8.81 5.70 -4.06
C VAL A 14 -8.48 6.63 -2.91
N HIS A 15 -7.60 6.14 -2.03
CA HIS A 15 -7.07 6.91 -0.91
C HIS A 15 -5.64 7.37 -1.21
N GLU A 16 -5.30 8.57 -0.78
CA GLU A 16 -3.94 9.10 -0.84
C GLU A 16 -3.38 9.19 0.58
N ALA A 17 -2.12 8.78 0.73
CA ALA A 17 -1.40 8.83 1.99
C ALA A 17 -0.13 9.68 1.81
N PRO A 18 0.29 10.42 2.86
CA PRO A 18 1.45 11.29 2.78
C PRO A 18 2.78 10.53 2.71
N THR A 19 2.80 9.26 3.14
CA THR A 19 3.97 8.38 3.13
C THR A 19 3.56 6.94 2.80
N ILE A 20 4.52 6.10 2.41
CA ILE A 20 4.25 4.67 2.17
C ILE A 20 3.83 3.97 3.47
N ALA A 21 4.49 4.28 4.59
CA ALA A 21 4.12 3.78 5.90
C ALA A 21 2.66 4.08 6.25
N ALA A 22 2.23 5.35 6.11
CA ALA A 22 0.84 5.73 6.38
C ALA A 22 -0.16 5.02 5.45
N GLY A 23 0.23 4.79 4.18
CA GLY A 23 -0.60 4.03 3.24
C GLY A 23 -0.75 2.56 3.62
N ILE A 24 0.32 1.94 4.10
CA ILE A 24 0.31 0.55 4.59
C ILE A 24 -0.55 0.43 5.85
N GLU A 25 -0.36 1.31 6.83
CA GLU A 25 -1.14 1.31 8.08
C GLU A 25 -2.64 1.47 7.79
N HIS A 26 -3.00 2.38 6.88
CA HIS A 26 -4.37 2.56 6.43
C HIS A 26 -4.93 1.30 5.75
N ALA A 27 -4.17 0.69 4.83
CA ALA A 27 -4.60 -0.52 4.13
C ALA A 27 -4.78 -1.70 5.10
N VAL A 28 -3.84 -1.92 6.02
CA VAL A 28 -3.90 -2.99 7.03
C VAL A 28 -5.11 -2.80 7.96
N ALA A 29 -5.36 -1.57 8.42
CA ALA A 29 -6.53 -1.27 9.24
C ALA A 29 -7.85 -1.54 8.51
N GLY A 30 -7.89 -1.39 7.19
CA GLY A 30 -9.09 -1.57 6.37
C GLY A 30 -9.43 -3.02 6.00
N VAL A 31 -8.45 -3.93 5.92
CA VAL A 31 -8.67 -5.30 5.41
C VAL A 31 -9.06 -6.34 6.48
N GLY A 32 -8.87 -6.04 7.77
CA GLY A 32 -9.17 -6.97 8.88
C GLY A 32 -8.18 -8.14 9.01
N ALA A 33 -8.46 -9.08 9.92
CA ALA A 33 -7.51 -10.14 10.32
C ALA A 33 -7.17 -11.16 9.23
N ASP A 34 -8.13 -11.49 8.36
CA ASP A 34 -7.96 -12.43 7.23
C ASP A 34 -7.69 -11.69 5.91
N GLY A 35 -7.46 -10.39 5.98
CA GLY A 35 -7.28 -9.51 4.83
C GLY A 35 -5.91 -9.65 4.19
N LEU A 36 -5.85 -9.40 2.88
CA LEU A 36 -4.60 -9.36 2.13
C LEU A 36 -4.31 -7.93 1.63
N VAL A 37 -3.06 -7.47 1.81
CA VAL A 37 -2.57 -6.21 1.26
C VAL A 37 -1.49 -6.50 0.22
N LEU A 38 -1.68 -5.98 -1.01
CA LEU A 38 -0.69 -6.02 -2.08
C LEU A 38 0.04 -4.68 -2.19
N VAL A 39 1.35 -4.67 -1.96
CA VAL A 39 2.21 -3.51 -2.21
C VAL A 39 2.88 -3.64 -3.58
N THR A 40 2.63 -2.69 -4.49
CA THR A 40 3.11 -2.74 -5.88
C THR A 40 3.31 -1.33 -6.48
N GLY A 41 3.78 -1.27 -7.72
CA GLY A 41 3.89 -0.04 -8.52
C GLY A 41 5.32 0.45 -8.75
N SER A 42 6.25 0.18 -7.83
CA SER A 42 7.68 0.41 -8.05
C SER A 42 8.56 -0.38 -7.09
N LEU A 43 9.82 -0.63 -7.47
CA LEU A 43 10.81 -1.26 -6.59
C LEU A 43 11.12 -0.42 -5.35
N TYR A 44 11.11 0.91 -5.47
CA TYR A 44 11.35 1.81 -4.33
C TYR A 44 10.24 1.71 -3.29
N VAL A 45 8.98 1.68 -3.72
CA VAL A 45 7.81 1.50 -2.83
C VAL A 45 7.89 0.15 -2.11
N VAL A 46 8.23 -0.93 -2.83
CA VAL A 46 8.39 -2.26 -2.24
C VAL A 46 9.56 -2.30 -1.25
N SER A 47 10.68 -1.63 -1.55
CA SER A 47 11.83 -1.56 -0.65
C SER A 47 11.49 -0.84 0.66
N GLU A 48 10.84 0.32 0.58
CA GLU A 48 10.41 1.10 1.75
C GLU A 48 9.38 0.32 2.59
N ALA A 49 8.43 -0.36 1.94
CA ALA A 49 7.46 -1.21 2.62
C ALA A 49 8.13 -2.37 3.38
N ARG A 50 9.12 -3.03 2.78
CA ARG A 50 9.88 -4.11 3.44
C ARG A 50 10.65 -3.61 4.66
N ALA A 51 11.20 -2.39 4.61
CA ALA A 51 11.86 -1.77 5.74
C ALA A 51 10.87 -1.44 6.86
N HIS A 52 9.74 -0.81 6.52
CA HIS A 52 8.68 -0.46 7.48
C HIS A 52 8.10 -1.70 8.18
N LEU A 53 7.85 -2.78 7.44
CA LEU A 53 7.32 -4.05 7.98
C LEU A 53 8.37 -4.91 8.69
N GLY A 54 9.62 -4.47 8.79
CA GLY A 54 10.69 -5.21 9.47
C GLY A 54 11.14 -6.50 8.77
N ILE A 55 10.76 -6.72 7.51
CA ILE A 55 11.07 -7.93 6.72
C ILE A 55 12.57 -8.03 6.37
N ASN A 56 13.33 -6.94 6.55
CA ASN A 56 14.77 -6.84 6.27
C ASN A 56 15.68 -6.90 7.50
N ARG A 57 15.18 -7.27 8.70
CA ARG A 57 16.05 -7.47 9.86
C ARG A 57 16.77 -8.82 9.74
N ARG A 58 17.95 -8.81 9.11
CA ARG A 58 18.99 -9.83 9.27
C ARG A 58 20.13 -9.23 10.07
#